data_AF-A0A0E0CVP4-F1
#
_entry.id   AF-A0A0E0CVP4-F1
#
_cell.length_a   1.000
_cell.length_b   1.000
_cell.length_c   1.000
_cell.angle_alpha   90.00
_cell.angle_beta   90.00
_cell.angle_gamma   90.00
#
_symmetry.space_group_name_H-M   'P 1'
#
loop_
_entity.id
_entity.type
_entity.pdbx_description
1 polymer ?
#
loop_
_entity_poly.entity_id
_entity_poly.type
_entity_poly.pdbx_seq_one_letter_code
_entity_poly.pdbx_strand_id
1 'polypeptide(L)'
;MARLVLLAVLPLLLLFVAGDPYATAAAGGGRRFDPSRAVDVSWRPRAFLYEGFLSDAECDHLISLAKQGKMEKSTVVDGESGESVTSKVRTSSGMFLDKKQDEVVARIEERIAAWTMLPTECIIFYCFAHFAILELSENGEAMQILRYEQGEKYEPHFDYISGRQGSTREGDRVATVLMYLSNVKMGGETVFPDSEVVTA
;
A
#
# COMPACT_ATOMS: atom_id res chain seq x y z
N MET A 1 -10.17 -1.03 -21.96
CA MET A 1 -10.36 -0.14 -20.79
C MET A 1 -9.11 -0.25 -19.93
N ALA A 2 -8.63 0.86 -19.37
CA ALA A 2 -7.42 0.87 -18.55
C ALA A 2 -7.71 0.39 -17.11
N ARG A 3 -6.81 -0.39 -16.51
CA ARG A 3 -6.91 -0.84 -15.11
C ARG A 3 -6.39 0.26 -14.20
N LEU A 4 -7.16 0.68 -13.21
CA LEU A 4 -6.65 1.50 -12.12
C LEU A 4 -6.43 0.65 -10.87
N VAL A 5 -5.24 0.78 -10.28
CA VAL A 5 -4.82 0.07 -9.09
C VAL A 5 -4.29 1.09 -8.08
N LEU A 6 -4.75 0.99 -6.84
CA LEU A 6 -4.23 1.79 -5.75
C LEU A 6 -3.34 0.93 -4.86
N LEU A 7 -2.11 1.37 -4.66
CA LEU A 7 -1.09 0.72 -3.85
C LEU A 7 -0.90 1.54 -2.58
N ALA A 8 -1.16 0.92 -1.42
CA ALA A 8 -0.78 1.46 -0.13
C ALA A 8 0.23 0.51 0.51
N VAL A 9 1.39 1.03 0.94
CA VAL A 9 2.47 0.21 1.48
C VAL A 9 2.78 0.62 2.92
N LEU A 10 2.98 -0.35 3.79
CA LEU A 10 3.16 -0.15 5.22
C LEU A 10 4.60 -0.55 5.63
N PRO A 11 5.48 0.40 6.00
CA PRO A 11 6.79 0.08 6.55
C PRO A 11 6.70 -0.46 7.98
N LEU A 12 7.68 -1.28 8.39
CA LEU A 12 7.84 -1.75 9.77
C LEU A 12 9.05 -1.09 10.43
N LEU A 13 8.80 -0.46 11.58
CA LEU A 13 9.80 -0.30 12.62
C LEU A 13 9.36 -1.14 13.83
N LEU A 14 10.15 -2.17 14.15
CA LEU A 14 9.94 -3.01 15.32
C LEU A 14 10.29 -2.25 16.60
N LEU A 15 9.32 -2.08 17.50
CA LEU A 15 9.56 -2.00 18.94
C LEU A 15 8.29 -2.40 19.71
N PHE A 16 8.48 -3.26 20.72
CA PHE A 16 7.45 -3.71 21.64
C PHE A 16 6.87 -2.54 22.44
N VAL A 17 5.58 -2.29 22.30
CA VAL A 17 4.81 -1.53 23.30
C VAL A 17 3.95 -2.54 24.05
N ALA A 18 4.34 -2.84 25.29
CA ALA A 18 3.45 -3.42 26.28
C ALA A 18 2.47 -2.32 26.72
N GLY A 19 1.40 -2.14 25.93
CA GLY A 19 0.30 -1.23 26.20
C GLY A 19 -0.96 -1.85 25.63
N ASP A 20 -2.02 -1.88 26.43
CA ASP A 20 -3.26 -2.56 26.12
C ASP A 20 -3.84 -2.05 24.78
N PRO A 21 -3.88 -2.85 23.70
CA PRO A 21 -4.25 -2.39 22.36
C PRO A 21 -5.75 -2.04 22.24
N TYR A 22 -6.51 -2.15 23.32
CA TYR A 22 -7.94 -1.87 23.39
C TYR A 22 -8.30 -0.55 24.08
N ALA A 23 -7.33 0.19 24.62
CA ALA A 23 -7.59 1.37 25.44
C ALA A 23 -7.70 2.68 24.63
N THR A 24 -8.45 2.69 23.53
CA THR A 24 -9.13 3.89 22.96
C THR A 24 -9.96 3.49 21.72
N ALA A 25 -10.96 2.64 21.88
CA ALA A 25 -12.00 2.43 20.87
C ALA A 25 -13.38 2.73 21.45
N ALA A 26 -13.62 3.99 21.80
CA ALA A 26 -14.93 4.48 22.23
C ALA A 26 -15.17 5.89 21.69
N ALA A 27 -15.44 6.01 20.39
CA ALA A 27 -16.30 7.02 19.75
C ALA A 27 -16.03 7.08 18.23
N GLY A 28 -16.63 6.18 17.46
CA GLY A 28 -16.59 6.25 16.01
C GLY A 28 -17.29 5.05 15.40
N GLY A 29 -18.47 5.25 14.82
CA GLY A 29 -19.30 4.20 14.21
C GLY A 29 -18.72 3.62 12.92
N GLY A 30 -17.47 3.17 12.93
CA GLY A 30 -16.88 2.39 11.86
C GLY A 30 -17.52 1.00 11.81
N ARG A 31 -18.01 0.59 10.64
CA ARG A 31 -18.41 -0.80 10.41
C ARG A 31 -17.24 -1.71 10.80
N ARG A 32 -17.45 -2.63 11.75
CA ARG A 32 -16.51 -3.72 12.03
C ARG A 32 -16.25 -4.47 10.72
N PHE A 33 -15.00 -4.85 10.45
CA PHE A 33 -14.68 -5.73 9.33
C PHE A 33 -15.46 -7.03 9.48
N ASP A 34 -16.12 -7.42 8.39
CA ASP A 34 -16.72 -8.74 8.28
C ASP A 34 -15.63 -9.72 7.82
N PRO A 35 -15.13 -10.61 8.69
CA PRO A 35 -14.09 -11.56 8.32
C PRO A 35 -14.57 -12.56 7.26
N SER A 36 -15.89 -12.76 7.09
CA SER A 36 -16.43 -13.66 6.07
C SER A 36 -16.19 -13.18 4.64
N ARG A 37 -15.81 -11.91 4.46
CA ARG A 37 -15.47 -11.31 3.15
C ARG A 37 -13.99 -11.43 2.79
N ALA A 38 -13.18 -11.97 3.71
CA ALA A 38 -11.77 -12.26 3.47
C ALA A 38 -11.64 -13.69 2.92
N VAL A 39 -10.90 -13.83 1.81
CA VAL A 39 -10.58 -15.10 1.18
C VAL A 39 -9.07 -15.28 1.23
N ASP A 40 -8.62 -16.41 1.79
CA ASP A 40 -7.22 -16.80 1.76
C ASP A 40 -6.82 -17.14 0.32
N VAL A 41 -5.88 -16.40 -0.26
CA VAL A 41 -5.37 -16.64 -1.61
C VAL A 41 -4.12 -17.51 -1.58
N SER A 42 -3.22 -17.27 -0.63
CA SER A 42 -2.02 -18.08 -0.41
C SER A 42 -1.49 -17.86 1.01
N TRP A 43 -0.81 -18.87 1.57
CA TRP A 43 -0.07 -18.71 2.82
C TRP A 43 1.43 -18.49 2.57
N ARG A 44 1.92 -18.79 1.36
CA ARG A 44 3.30 -18.57 0.92
C ARG A 44 3.32 -17.99 -0.50
N PRO A 45 3.50 -16.66 -0.68
CA PRO A 45 3.45 -15.62 0.36
C PRO A 45 2.03 -15.49 0.96
N ARG A 46 1.92 -14.86 2.13
CA ARG A 46 0.61 -14.55 2.74
C ARG A 46 -0.12 -13.53 1.87
N ALA A 47 -1.20 -13.97 1.23
CA ALA A 47 -2.03 -13.14 0.38
C ALA A 47 -3.51 -13.39 0.72
N PHE A 48 -4.25 -12.31 0.95
CA PHE A 48 -5.67 -12.32 1.29
C PHE A 48 -6.41 -11.38 0.34
N LEU A 49 -7.56 -11.83 -0.17
CA LEU A 49 -8.47 -11.00 -0.94
C LEU A 49 -9.63 -10.58 -0.04
N TYR A 50 -9.88 -9.28 0.07
CA TYR A 50 -11.04 -8.76 0.81
C TYR A 50 -12.06 -8.16 -0.16
N GLU A 51 -13.23 -8.77 -0.25
CA GLU A 51 -14.27 -8.30 -1.17
C GLU A 51 -14.95 -7.02 -0.67
N GLY A 52 -15.19 -6.08 -1.59
CA GLY A 52 -15.79 -4.76 -1.34
C GLY A 52 -15.21 -4.03 -0.14
N PHE A 53 -13.88 -3.96 -0.12
CA PHE A 53 -13.10 -3.10 0.77
C PHE A 53 -13.37 -1.61 0.50
N LEU A 54 -13.46 -1.25 -0.79
CA LEU A 54 -13.91 0.05 -1.27
C LEU A 54 -15.34 -0.04 -1.78
N SER A 55 -16.11 1.03 -1.59
CA SER A 55 -17.37 1.25 -2.28
C SER A 55 -17.16 1.79 -3.69
N ASP A 56 -18.13 1.60 -4.59
CA ASP A 56 -18.07 2.14 -5.95
C ASP A 56 -17.85 3.66 -5.97
N ALA A 57 -18.49 4.38 -5.04
CA ALA A 57 -18.31 5.83 -4.89
C ALA A 57 -16.88 6.22 -4.46
N GLU A 58 -16.23 5.43 -3.61
CA GLU A 58 -14.82 5.63 -3.23
C GLU A 58 -13.89 5.35 -4.41
N CYS A 59 -14.16 4.29 -5.19
CA CYS A 59 -13.43 4.00 -6.41
C CYS A 59 -13.54 5.15 -7.42
N ASP A 60 -14.76 5.64 -7.69
CA ASP A 60 -15.00 6.75 -8.61
C ASP A 60 -14.32 8.04 -8.14
N HIS A 61 -14.33 8.30 -6.83
CA HIS A 61 -13.64 9.44 -6.23
C HIS A 61 -12.12 9.38 -6.48
N LEU A 62 -11.49 8.25 -6.17
CA LEU A 62 -10.05 8.05 -6.40
C LEU A 62 -9.68 8.15 -7.89
N ILE A 63 -10.51 7.59 -8.78
CA ILE A 63 -10.35 7.73 -10.23
C ILE A 63 -10.49 9.20 -10.66
N SER A 64 -11.40 9.95 -10.06
CA SER A 64 -11.57 11.39 -10.33
C SER A 64 -10.34 12.19 -9.90
N LEU A 65 -9.79 11.93 -8.71
CA LEU A 65 -8.53 12.52 -8.27
C LEU A 65 -7.40 12.22 -9.26
N ALA A 66 -7.31 10.98 -9.75
CA ALA A 66 -6.31 10.59 -10.75
C ALA A 66 -6.48 11.33 -12.09
N LYS A 67 -7.71 11.61 -12.51
CA LYS A 67 -7.99 12.37 -13.75
C LYS A 67 -7.67 13.86 -13.62
N GLN A 68 -7.82 14.40 -12.42
CA GLN A 68 -7.54 15.82 -12.12
C GLN A 68 -6.05 16.06 -11.84
N GLY A 69 -5.38 15.04 -11.29
CA GLY A 69 -3.96 15.05 -10.99
C GLY A 69 -3.07 14.88 -12.22
N LYS A 70 -1.76 14.93 -11.96
CA LYS A 70 -0.73 14.71 -12.97
C LYS A 70 -0.31 13.25 -12.96
N MET A 71 -0.97 12.44 -13.77
CA MET A 71 -0.51 11.07 -14.05
C MET A 71 0.73 11.13 -14.92
N GLU A 72 1.86 10.63 -14.42
CA GLU A 72 3.13 10.59 -15.13
C GLU A 72 3.51 9.16 -15.48
N LYS A 73 4.36 8.97 -16.48
CA LYS A 73 4.85 7.63 -16.80
C LYS A 73 5.65 7.08 -15.64
N SER A 74 5.31 5.87 -15.19
CA SER A 74 5.99 5.24 -14.07
C SER A 74 7.45 4.97 -14.43
N THR A 75 8.33 5.37 -13.52
CA THR A 75 9.76 5.07 -13.58
C THR A 75 10.10 3.98 -12.58
N VAL A 76 11.27 3.36 -12.74
CA VAL A 76 11.87 2.49 -11.73
C VAL A 76 13.19 3.12 -11.28
N VAL A 77 13.56 2.86 -10.03
CA VAL A 77 14.89 3.19 -9.53
C VAL A 77 15.85 2.12 -10.04
N ASP A 78 16.88 2.54 -10.76
CA ASP A 78 17.95 1.65 -11.22
C ASP A 78 18.82 1.20 -10.03
N GLY A 79 19.03 -0.12 -9.90
CA GLY A 79 19.71 -0.70 -8.74
C GLY A 79 21.20 -0.38 -8.64
N GLU A 80 21.85 -0.01 -9.76
CA GLU A 80 23.28 0.31 -9.79
C GLU A 80 23.53 1.82 -9.64
N SER A 81 22.73 2.64 -10.34
CA SER A 81 22.91 4.09 -10.40
C SER A 81 22.03 4.87 -9.41
N GLY A 82 20.92 4.29 -8.93
CA GLY A 82 19.94 4.98 -8.08
C GLY A 82 19.10 6.02 -8.81
N GLU A 83 19.20 6.11 -10.14
CA GLU A 83 18.44 7.06 -10.94
C GLU A 83 17.05 6.54 -11.34
N SER A 84 16.12 7.47 -11.53
CA SER A 84 14.74 7.21 -11.97
C SER A 84 14.70 7.08 -13.50
N VAL A 85 14.58 5.85 -14.01
CA VAL A 85 14.60 5.57 -15.46
C VAL A 85 13.25 5.08 -15.98
N THR A 86 12.93 5.46 -17.22
CA THR A 86 11.75 4.94 -17.94
C THR A 86 11.92 3.45 -18.14
N SER A 87 11.03 2.65 -17.55
CA SER A 87 11.22 1.22 -17.42
C SER A 87 10.47 0.43 -18.49
N LYS A 88 11.11 -0.62 -19.03
CA LYS A 88 10.42 -1.69 -19.77
C LYS A 88 9.71 -2.68 -18.83
N VAL A 89 10.01 -2.63 -17.54
CA VAL A 89 9.56 -3.55 -16.49
C VAL A 89 8.24 -3.08 -15.88
N ARG A 90 8.08 -1.76 -15.69
CA ARG A 90 6.84 -1.11 -15.24
C ARG A 90 6.45 -0.06 -16.27
N THR A 91 5.38 -0.32 -17.01
CA THR A 91 4.99 0.55 -18.14
C THR A 91 3.75 1.40 -17.87
N SER A 92 3.21 1.34 -16.64
CA SER A 92 2.04 2.11 -16.21
C SER A 92 2.28 3.62 -16.24
N SER A 93 1.19 4.36 -16.06
CA SER A 93 1.25 5.73 -15.52
C SER A 93 0.84 5.72 -14.04
N GLY A 94 1.30 6.69 -13.26
CA GLY A 94 0.95 6.77 -11.85
C GLY A 94 1.05 8.17 -11.26
N MET A 95 0.47 8.32 -10.08
CA MET A 95 0.63 9.48 -9.22
C MET A 95 0.49 9.07 -7.75
N PHE A 96 1.00 9.92 -6.85
CA PHE A 96 0.76 9.78 -5.42
C PHE A 96 -0.33 10.76 -4.98
N LEU A 97 -1.16 10.35 -4.05
CA LEU A 97 -2.06 11.23 -3.30
C LEU A 97 -1.32 11.79 -2.09
N ASP A 98 -1.67 13.00 -1.67
CA ASP A 98 -1.19 13.49 -0.38
C ASP A 98 -1.85 12.67 0.75
N LYS A 99 -1.13 12.46 1.85
CA LYS A 99 -1.71 11.80 3.02
C LYS A 99 -2.89 12.61 3.54
N LYS A 100 -3.99 11.93 3.88
CA LYS A 100 -5.22 12.58 4.36
C LYS A 100 -5.68 13.75 3.46
N GLN A 101 -5.42 13.66 2.14
CA GLN A 101 -5.68 14.74 1.17
C GLN A 101 -7.11 15.28 1.23
N ASP A 102 -8.07 14.39 1.44
CA ASP A 102 -9.46 14.72 1.71
C ASP A 102 -10.09 13.69 2.67
N GLU A 103 -11.33 13.92 3.08
CA GLU A 103 -12.02 13.04 4.03
C GLU A 103 -12.24 11.61 3.50
N VAL A 104 -12.34 11.42 2.18
CA VAL A 104 -12.50 10.08 1.59
C VAL A 104 -11.17 9.34 1.69
N VAL A 105 -10.08 9.99 1.29
CA VAL A 105 -8.71 9.48 1.38
C VAL A 105 -8.36 9.13 2.83
N ALA A 106 -8.60 10.05 3.78
CA ALA A 106 -8.31 9.81 5.20
C ALA A 106 -9.08 8.60 5.76
N ARG A 107 -10.37 8.47 5.43
CA ARG A 107 -11.17 7.30 5.86
C ARG A 107 -10.69 5.98 5.25
N ILE A 108 -10.15 6.00 4.03
CA ILE A 108 -9.57 4.81 3.40
C ILE A 108 -8.25 4.44 4.09
N GLU A 109 -7.39 5.41 4.39
CA GLU A 109 -6.13 5.20 5.14
C GLU A 109 -6.40 4.61 6.54
N GLU A 110 -7.37 5.14 7.27
CA GLU A 110 -7.81 4.60 8.57
C GLU A 110 -8.35 3.17 8.45
N ARG A 111 -9.12 2.89 7.38
CA ARG A 111 -9.63 1.54 7.09
C ARG A 111 -8.49 0.56 6.78
N ILE A 112 -7.47 0.99 6.05
CA ILE A 112 -6.27 0.18 5.77
C ILE A 112 -5.56 -0.17 7.07
N ALA A 113 -5.33 0.81 7.95
CA ALA A 113 -4.70 0.59 9.24
C ALA A 113 -5.49 -0.40 10.12
N ALA A 114 -6.81 -0.22 10.20
CA ALA A 114 -7.68 -1.08 10.97
C ALA A 114 -7.75 -2.52 10.41
N TRP A 115 -7.71 -2.69 9.08
CA TRP A 115 -7.74 -4.01 8.44
C TRP A 115 -6.42 -4.77 8.59
N THR A 116 -5.30 -4.07 8.38
CA THR A 116 -3.96 -4.65 8.46
C THR A 116 -3.48 -4.84 9.90
N MET A 117 -4.17 -4.24 10.88
CA MET A 117 -3.74 -4.15 12.27
C MET A 117 -2.36 -3.48 12.43
N LEU A 118 -2.00 -2.62 11.47
CA LEU A 118 -0.80 -1.79 11.51
C LEU A 118 -1.24 -0.34 11.79
N PRO A 119 -0.82 0.26 12.90
CA PRO A 119 -1.29 1.59 13.28
C PRO A 119 -0.80 2.63 12.28
N THR A 120 -1.56 3.70 12.04
CA THR A 120 -1.14 4.83 11.18
C THR A 120 0.05 5.59 11.75
N GLU A 121 0.33 5.44 13.03
CA GLU A 121 1.41 6.10 13.75
C GLU A 121 2.24 5.05 14.51
N CYS A 122 3.55 5.26 14.58
CA CYS A 122 4.45 4.50 15.41
C CYS A 122 5.37 5.43 16.19
N ILE A 123 5.96 4.92 17.27
CA ILE A 123 6.99 5.64 18.02
C ILE A 123 8.33 5.05 17.63
N ILE A 124 9.20 5.88 17.08
CA ILE A 124 10.59 5.54 16.82
C ILE A 124 11.42 5.88 18.06
N PHE A 125 12.12 4.87 18.58
CA PHE A 125 13.03 5.03 19.71
C PHE A 125 14.47 5.14 19.19
N TYR A 126 15.07 6.32 19.38
CA TYR A 126 16.48 6.53 19.12
C TYR A 126 17.26 6.56 20.43
N CYS A 127 18.18 5.61 20.59
CA CYS A 127 19.04 5.53 21.76
C CYS A 127 20.45 6.03 21.41
N PHE A 128 20.86 7.16 21.99
CA PHE A 128 22.20 7.73 21.81
C PHE A 128 22.92 7.79 23.15
N ALA A 129 23.80 6.82 23.40
CA ALA A 129 24.69 6.70 24.57
C ALA A 129 24.01 6.83 25.95
N HIS A 130 23.56 8.03 26.33
CA HIS A 130 22.91 8.35 27.60
C HIS A 130 21.56 9.08 27.46
N PHE A 131 21.06 9.28 26.24
CA PHE A 131 19.80 9.96 25.98
C PHE A 131 18.92 9.14 25.02
N ALA A 132 17.62 9.11 25.31
CA ALA A 132 16.62 8.48 24.46
C ALA A 132 15.70 9.55 23.87
N ILE A 133 15.46 9.49 22.57
CA ILE A 133 14.49 10.31 21.86
C ILE A 133 13.34 9.40 21.42
N LEU A 134 12.12 9.82 21.74
CA LEU A 134 10.89 9.25 21.21
C LEU A 134 10.40 10.20 20.11
N GLU A 135 10.37 9.71 18.88
CA GLU A 135 9.83 10.45 17.74
C GLU A 135 8.53 9.78 17.28
N LEU A 136 7.44 10.54 17.24
CA LEU A 136 6.19 10.07 16.64
C LEU A 136 6.36 10.12 15.12
N SER A 137 6.20 8.97 14.46
CA SER A 137 6.29 8.81 13.02
C SER A 137 4.98 8.24 12.48
N GLU A 138 4.70 8.48 11.21
CA GLU A 138 3.55 7.88 10.53
C GLU A 138 3.96 6.62 9.78
N ASN A 139 3.22 5.54 9.98
CA ASN A 139 3.26 4.39 9.08
C ASN A 139 2.37 4.67 7.85
N GLY A 140 2.54 3.87 6.82
CA GLY A 140 1.83 4.03 5.55
C GLY A 140 2.50 5.08 4.68
N GLU A 141 2.97 4.64 3.52
CA GLU A 141 3.33 5.55 2.44
C GLU A 141 2.08 6.22 1.87
N ALA A 142 2.28 7.36 1.22
CA ALA A 142 1.26 8.01 0.42
C ALA A 142 0.63 7.02 -0.57
N MET A 143 -0.70 7.02 -0.69
CA MET A 143 -1.38 6.10 -1.59
C MET A 143 -1.01 6.38 -3.05
N GLN A 144 -0.55 5.36 -3.76
CA GLN A 144 -0.14 5.48 -5.16
C GLN A 144 -1.23 4.96 -6.10
N ILE A 145 -1.80 5.82 -6.95
CA ILE A 145 -2.72 5.42 -8.01
C ILE A 145 -1.93 5.08 -9.27
N LEU A 146 -2.22 3.93 -9.87
CA LEU A 146 -1.60 3.42 -11.09
C LEU A 146 -2.65 3.18 -12.16
N ARG A 147 -2.34 3.54 -13.39
CA ARG A 147 -3.17 3.29 -14.57
C ARG A 147 -2.39 2.50 -15.61
N TYR A 148 -2.94 1.35 -15.99
CA TYR A 148 -2.41 0.47 -17.02
C TYR A 148 -3.30 0.52 -18.26
N GLU A 149 -2.75 0.96 -19.38
CA GLU A 149 -3.37 0.86 -20.69
C GLU A 149 -3.24 -0.55 -21.28
N GLN A 150 -3.83 -0.76 -22.46
CA GLN A 150 -3.81 -2.08 -23.10
C GLN A 150 -2.37 -2.49 -23.45
N GLY A 151 -1.97 -3.67 -22.99
CA GLY A 151 -0.62 -4.21 -23.19
C GLY A 151 0.42 -3.70 -22.18
N GLU A 152 0.06 -2.76 -21.30
CA GLU A 152 0.93 -2.34 -20.20
C GLU A 152 0.95 -3.38 -19.08
N LYS A 153 2.09 -3.47 -18.40
CA LYS A 153 2.32 -4.47 -17.36
C LYS A 153 3.27 -3.95 -16.28
N TYR A 154 3.33 -4.75 -15.23
CA TYR A 154 4.43 -4.73 -14.27
C TYR A 154 4.98 -6.15 -14.19
N GLU A 155 6.26 -6.33 -14.50
CA GLU A 155 6.93 -7.60 -14.24
C GLU A 155 6.96 -7.94 -12.73
N PRO A 156 7.06 -9.24 -12.38
CA PRO A 156 7.23 -9.66 -10.99
C PRO A 156 8.40 -8.95 -10.31
N HIS A 157 8.15 -8.46 -9.09
CA HIS A 157 9.13 -7.75 -8.26
C HIS A 157 8.76 -7.92 -6.79
N PHE A 158 9.65 -7.44 -5.91
CA PHE A 158 9.37 -7.32 -4.49
C PHE A 158 9.06 -5.88 -4.13
N ASP A 159 8.13 -5.70 -3.20
CA ASP A 159 7.79 -4.37 -2.70
C ASP A 159 8.83 -3.85 -1.70
N TYR A 160 9.57 -4.73 -1.01
CA TYR A 160 10.59 -4.35 -0.03
C TYR A 160 11.75 -3.59 -0.70
N ILE A 161 12.40 -2.71 0.06
CA ILE A 161 13.50 -1.88 -0.42
C ILE A 161 14.82 -2.63 -0.22
N SER A 162 15.36 -3.21 -1.29
CA SER A 162 16.67 -3.88 -1.24
C SER A 162 17.83 -2.90 -1.40
N GLY A 163 18.76 -2.86 -0.43
CA GLY A 163 20.08 -2.22 -0.56
C GLY A 163 20.29 -0.98 0.30
N ARG A 164 21.52 -0.43 0.25
CA ARG A 164 21.99 0.76 1.00
C ARG A 164 21.28 2.08 0.63
N GLN A 165 20.32 2.04 -0.29
CA GLN A 165 19.53 3.19 -0.75
C GLN A 165 18.29 3.45 0.10
N GLY A 166 17.88 2.51 0.97
CA GLY A 166 16.94 2.84 2.04
C GLY A 166 17.62 3.85 2.97
N SER A 167 17.08 5.06 3.06
CA SER A 167 17.46 5.94 4.15
C SER A 167 17.22 5.12 5.43
N THR A 168 18.21 4.99 6.32
CA THR A 168 18.07 4.18 7.54
C THR A 168 16.97 4.68 8.49
N ARG A 169 16.27 5.74 8.09
CA ARG A 169 15.17 6.42 8.78
C ARG A 169 13.79 5.99 8.30
N GLU A 170 13.62 5.49 7.06
CA GLU A 170 12.29 5.22 6.48
C GLU A 170 11.77 3.79 6.69
N GLY A 171 12.61 2.88 7.20
CA GLY A 171 12.23 1.48 7.44
C GLY A 171 12.02 0.68 6.14
N ASP A 172 11.64 -0.59 6.27
CA ASP A 172 11.35 -1.48 5.14
C ASP A 172 9.88 -1.91 5.14
N ARG A 173 9.34 -2.20 3.95
CA ARG A 173 7.92 -2.50 3.71
C ARG A 173 7.59 -3.93 4.13
N VAL A 174 6.55 -4.09 4.94
CA VAL A 174 6.12 -5.43 5.44
C VAL A 174 4.80 -5.92 4.92
N ALA A 175 3.96 -4.99 4.46
CA ALA A 175 2.67 -5.30 3.90
C ALA A 175 2.31 -4.29 2.81
N THR A 176 1.58 -4.80 1.82
CA THR A 176 1.05 -4.03 0.71
C THR A 176 -0.43 -4.30 0.62
N VAL A 177 -1.23 -3.24 0.54
CA VAL A 177 -2.66 -3.31 0.23
C VAL A 177 -2.86 -2.83 -1.20
N LEU A 178 -3.27 -3.76 -2.06
CA LEU A 178 -3.58 -3.51 -3.46
C LEU A 178 -5.10 -3.44 -3.64
N MET A 179 -5.61 -2.26 -3.98
CA MET A 179 -7.04 -2.03 -4.18
C MET A 179 -7.35 -1.82 -5.67
N TYR A 180 -8.29 -2.59 -6.21
CA TYR A 180 -8.71 -2.46 -7.61
C TYR A 180 -9.81 -1.41 -7.73
N LEU A 181 -9.56 -0.38 -8.55
CA LEU A 181 -10.50 0.73 -8.71
C LEU A 181 -11.45 0.55 -9.91
N SER A 182 -11.09 -0.34 -10.85
CA SER A 182 -11.91 -0.62 -12.05
C SER A 182 -11.91 -2.09 -12.43
N ASN A 183 -13.04 -2.55 -12.99
CA ASN A 183 -13.16 -3.89 -13.55
C ASN A 183 -12.46 -3.99 -14.90
N VAL A 184 -11.71 -5.07 -15.10
CA VAL A 184 -10.97 -5.36 -16.34
C VAL A 184 -11.62 -6.56 -17.03
N LYS A 185 -11.84 -6.46 -18.35
CA LYS A 185 -12.49 -7.53 -19.12
C LYS A 185 -11.62 -8.78 -19.31
N MET A 186 -10.31 -8.59 -19.48
CA MET A 186 -9.34 -9.64 -19.75
C MET A 186 -7.94 -9.14 -19.37
N GLY A 187 -7.15 -10.02 -18.75
CA GLY A 187 -5.81 -9.70 -18.29
C GLY A 187 -5.81 -8.76 -17.08
N GLY A 188 -4.62 -8.30 -16.70
CA GLY A 188 -4.48 -7.42 -15.55
C GLY A 188 -4.76 -8.17 -14.26
N GLU A 189 -4.25 -9.39 -14.14
CA GLU A 189 -4.19 -10.14 -12.90
C GLU A 189 -3.06 -9.58 -12.02
N THR A 190 -3.05 -9.98 -10.75
CA THR A 190 -1.90 -9.81 -9.87
C THR A 190 -1.37 -11.21 -9.59
N VAL A 191 -0.18 -11.51 -10.09
CA VAL A 191 0.37 -12.87 -10.09
C VAL A 191 1.49 -12.96 -9.06
N PHE A 192 1.51 -14.04 -8.30
CA PHE A 192 2.59 -14.41 -7.38
C PHE A 192 3.29 -15.66 -7.92
N PRO A 193 4.32 -15.52 -8.77
CA PRO A 193 4.93 -16.65 -9.50
C PRO A 193 5.53 -17.72 -8.58
N ASP A 194 6.06 -17.30 -7.42
CA ASP A 194 6.68 -18.18 -6.43
C ASP A 194 5.69 -18.66 -5.36
N SER A 195 4.38 -18.49 -5.59
CA SER A 195 3.38 -18.95 -4.64
C SER A 195 3.15 -20.46 -4.71
N GLU A 196 2.76 -21.04 -3.57
CA GLU A 196 2.41 -22.47 -3.51
C GLU A 196 1.12 -22.81 -4.25
N VAL A 197 0.30 -21.81 -4.56
CA VAL A 197 -0.96 -21.97 -5.27
C VAL A 197 -0.67 -21.91 -6.76
N VAL A 198 -0.66 -23.09 -7.40
CA VAL A 198 -0.64 -23.20 -8.85
C VAL A 198 -1.97 -22.68 -9.36
N THR A 199 -1.97 -21.50 -9.96
CA THR A 199 -3.13 -20.97 -10.68
C THR A 199 -3.49 -21.98 -11.79
N ALA A 200 -4.71 -22.50 -11.74
CA ALA A 200 -5.27 -23.41 -12.75
C ALA A 200 -5.89 -22.62 -13.90
#